data_AF-A0A3C1KTP2-F1
#
_entry.id   AF-A0A3C1KTP2-F1
#
_cell.length_a   1.000
_cell.length_b   1.000
_cell.length_c   1.000
_cell.angle_alpha   90.00
_cell.angle_beta   90.00
_cell.angle_gamma   90.00
#
_symmetry.space_group_name_H-M   'P 1'
#
loop_
_entity.id
_entity.type
_entity.pdbx_description
1 polymer ?
#
loop_
_entity_poly.entity_id
_entity_poly.type
_entity_poly.pdbx_seq_one_letter_code
_entity_poly.pdbx_strand_id
1 'polypeptide(L)'
;MSTAVDKELMTALKKAMQARDKVAMSAIKMARSKLTEARTAKGAKELDDARARAVIASYVKSLRGAIEEFQSHGVSEDDDSITGLQAEIAVLDPWLPQLLGAEQTAAIVDAVIAEHGLAGPKMMGRGMGLVMKDHKGSVDAGLVKRLMQERLVG
;
A
#
# COMPACT_ATOMS: atom_id res chain seq x y z
N MET A 1 -14.09 16.06 8.00
CA MET A 1 -13.52 15.95 9.35
C MET A 1 -12.10 15.41 9.28
N SER A 2 -11.29 15.53 10.36
CA SER A 2 -9.95 14.91 10.47
C SER A 2 -10.11 13.45 10.92
N THR A 3 -9.52 12.53 10.16
CA THR A 3 -9.52 11.06 10.38
C THR A 3 -8.69 10.68 11.60
N ALA A 4 -8.82 9.46 12.13
CA ALA A 4 -7.92 8.98 13.18
C ALA A 4 -6.48 8.95 12.66
N VAL A 5 -6.30 8.53 11.40
CA VAL A 5 -5.01 8.53 10.70
C VAL A 5 -4.37 9.93 10.64
N ASP A 6 -5.14 11.00 10.35
CA ASP A 6 -4.60 12.37 10.33
C ASP A 6 -4.16 12.84 11.74
N LYS A 7 -4.86 12.42 12.79
CA LYS A 7 -4.47 12.68 14.19
C LYS A 7 -3.20 11.92 14.60
N GLU A 8 -3.08 10.65 14.18
CA GLU A 8 -1.88 9.84 14.39
C GLU A 8 -0.66 10.45 13.69
N LEU A 9 -0.80 10.85 12.41
CA LEU A 9 0.26 11.52 11.65
C LEU A 9 0.66 12.86 12.28
N MET A 10 -0.30 13.66 12.78
CA MET A 10 0.00 14.88 13.53
C MET A 10 0.83 14.59 14.80
N THR A 11 0.50 13.51 15.50
CA THR A 11 1.21 13.11 16.73
C THR A 11 2.60 12.60 16.40
N ALA A 12 2.75 11.78 15.37
CA ALA A 12 4.04 11.31 14.91
C ALA A 12 4.92 12.45 14.36
N LEU A 13 4.34 13.44 13.68
CA LEU A 13 5.05 14.63 13.25
C LEU A 13 5.62 15.41 14.43
N LYS A 14 4.85 15.56 15.52
CA LYS A 14 5.35 16.19 16.76
C LYS A 14 6.52 15.42 17.35
N LYS A 15 6.45 14.09 17.40
CA LYS A 15 7.55 13.24 17.87
C LYS A 15 8.80 13.39 16.98
N ALA A 16 8.63 13.38 15.65
CA ALA A 16 9.72 13.58 14.70
C ALA A 16 10.39 14.96 14.86
N MET A 17 9.60 16.02 15.09
CA MET A 17 10.14 17.35 15.38
C MET A 17 10.96 17.39 16.67
N GLN A 18 10.51 16.72 17.73
CA GLN A 18 11.25 16.64 19.00
C GLN A 18 12.55 15.84 18.84
N ALA A 19 12.51 14.73 18.10
CA ALA A 19 13.67 13.90 17.80
C ALA A 19 14.61 14.52 16.75
N ARG A 20 14.22 15.63 16.11
CA ARG A 20 14.91 16.25 14.97
C ARG A 20 15.12 15.28 13.79
N ASP A 21 14.23 14.32 13.64
CA ASP A 21 14.26 13.33 12.56
C ASP A 21 13.73 13.97 11.27
N LYS A 22 14.65 14.40 10.41
CA LYS A 22 14.32 15.08 9.14
C LYS A 22 13.58 14.18 8.16
N VAL A 23 13.94 12.88 8.11
CA VAL A 23 13.32 11.93 7.20
C VAL A 23 11.87 11.71 7.61
N ALA A 24 11.63 11.41 8.89
CA ALA A 24 10.28 11.23 9.38
C ALA A 24 9.41 12.49 9.22
N MET A 25 9.99 13.67 9.48
CA MET A 25 9.28 14.94 9.24
C MET A 25 8.88 15.12 7.78
N SER A 26 9.77 14.82 6.82
CA SER A 26 9.50 14.93 5.39
C SER A 26 8.40 13.96 4.95
N ALA A 27 8.58 12.67 5.25
CA ALA A 27 7.67 11.60 4.87
C ALA A 27 6.25 11.86 5.40
N ILE A 28 6.12 12.21 6.68
CA ILE A 28 4.83 12.47 7.32
C ILE A 28 4.17 13.73 6.72
N LYS A 29 4.92 14.80 6.45
CA LYS A 29 4.36 16.00 5.80
C LYS A 29 3.86 15.69 4.40
N MET A 30 4.62 14.92 3.63
CA MET A 30 4.21 14.52 2.28
C MET A 30 2.96 13.65 2.30
N ALA A 31 2.90 12.64 3.18
CA ALA A 31 1.72 11.81 3.36
C ALA A 31 0.48 12.65 3.69
N ARG A 32 0.58 13.62 4.61
CA ARG A 32 -0.52 14.53 4.94
C ARG A 32 -0.90 15.45 3.78
N SER A 33 0.07 15.86 2.96
CA SER A 33 -0.19 16.58 1.71
C SER A 33 -1.04 15.73 0.77
N LYS A 34 -0.68 14.46 0.58
CA LYS A 34 -1.45 13.50 -0.23
C LYS A 34 -2.87 13.26 0.28
N LEU A 35 -3.05 13.18 1.61
CA LEU A 35 -4.39 13.13 2.20
C LEU A 35 -5.21 14.39 1.91
N THR A 36 -4.56 15.56 1.90
CA THR A 36 -5.21 16.84 1.59
C THR A 36 -5.60 16.89 0.11
N GLU A 37 -4.70 16.53 -0.81
CA GLU A 37 -4.97 16.39 -2.25
C GLU A 37 -6.16 15.45 -2.49
N ALA A 38 -6.19 14.28 -1.85
CA ALA A 38 -7.27 13.31 -1.98
C ALA A 38 -8.62 13.82 -1.46
N ARG A 39 -8.61 14.72 -0.48
CA ARG A 39 -9.81 15.35 0.09
C ARG A 39 -10.35 16.46 -0.80
N THR A 40 -9.48 17.23 -1.45
CA THR A 40 -9.87 18.40 -2.27
C THR A 40 -10.05 18.05 -3.75
N ALA A 41 -9.69 16.84 -4.17
CA ALA A 41 -9.89 16.38 -5.54
C ALA A 41 -11.36 16.49 -5.98
N LYS A 42 -11.58 16.87 -7.24
CA LYS A 42 -12.93 16.98 -7.82
C LYS A 42 -13.61 15.62 -7.82
N GLY A 43 -14.81 15.54 -7.23
CA GLY A 43 -15.53 14.27 -7.07
C GLY A 43 -14.97 13.36 -5.97
N ALA A 44 -14.15 13.89 -5.07
CA ALA A 44 -13.67 13.14 -3.92
C ALA A 44 -14.85 12.64 -3.08
N LYS A 45 -14.87 11.32 -2.83
CA LYS A 45 -15.71 10.74 -1.77
C LYS A 45 -15.23 11.24 -0.40
N GLU A 46 -15.95 10.91 0.65
CA GLU A 46 -15.47 11.14 2.01
C GLU A 46 -14.10 10.46 2.22
N LEU A 47 -13.25 11.11 3.01
CA LEU A 47 -11.95 10.57 3.41
C LEU A 47 -12.11 9.96 4.80
N ASP A 48 -12.48 8.68 4.85
CA ASP A 48 -12.46 7.86 6.05
C ASP A 48 -11.05 7.29 6.31
N ASP A 49 -10.88 6.57 7.42
CA ASP A 49 -9.60 5.98 7.82
C ASP A 49 -9.09 4.96 6.79
N ALA A 50 -9.97 4.11 6.25
CA ALA A 50 -9.61 3.10 5.26
C ALA A 50 -9.05 3.75 3.99
N ARG A 51 -9.72 4.80 3.51
CA ARG A 51 -9.28 5.55 2.35
C ARG A 51 -8.02 6.37 2.65
N ALA A 52 -7.87 6.92 3.85
CA ALA A 52 -6.64 7.60 4.25
C ALA A 52 -5.43 6.65 4.17
N ARG A 53 -5.56 5.44 4.74
CA ARG A 53 -4.53 4.39 4.62
C ARG A 53 -4.27 4.00 3.18
N ALA A 54 -5.31 3.89 2.35
CA ALA A 54 -5.16 3.60 0.92
C ALA A 54 -4.41 4.71 0.14
N VAL A 55 -4.63 5.98 0.48
CA VAL A 55 -3.88 7.10 -0.10
C VAL A 55 -2.41 7.04 0.30
N ILE A 56 -2.11 6.76 1.57
CA ILE A 56 -0.73 6.57 2.05
C ILE A 56 -0.08 5.38 1.36
N ALA A 57 -0.80 4.26 1.18
CA ALA A 57 -0.31 3.11 0.43
C ALA A 57 -0.01 3.44 -1.04
N SER A 58 -0.82 4.27 -1.69
CA SER A 58 -0.53 4.75 -3.04
C SER A 58 0.73 5.61 -3.09
N TYR A 59 0.97 6.44 -2.07
CA TYR A 59 2.19 7.22 -1.97
C TYR A 59 3.42 6.32 -1.78
N VAL A 60 3.37 5.36 -0.85
CA VAL A 60 4.44 4.37 -0.65
C VAL A 60 4.72 3.57 -1.92
N LYS A 61 3.69 3.21 -2.69
CA LYS A 61 3.86 2.55 -3.99
C LYS A 61 4.64 3.44 -4.98
N SER A 62 4.39 4.74 -4.99
CA SER A 62 5.17 5.66 -5.85
C SER A 62 6.63 5.76 -5.43
N LEU A 63 6.93 5.71 -4.12
CA LEU A 63 8.32 5.67 -3.61
C LEU A 63 9.02 4.39 -4.04
N ARG A 64 8.36 3.23 -3.94
CA ARG A 64 8.89 1.95 -4.44
C ARG A 64 9.15 1.99 -5.94
N GLY A 65 8.23 2.56 -6.72
CA GLY A 65 8.43 2.76 -8.17
C GLY A 65 9.64 3.64 -8.48
N ALA A 66 9.89 4.69 -7.70
CA ALA A 66 11.08 5.54 -7.85
C ALA A 66 12.37 4.77 -7.52
N ILE A 67 12.36 3.91 -6.49
CA ILE A 67 13.49 3.02 -6.18
C ILE A 67 13.78 2.09 -7.37
N GLU A 68 12.75 1.44 -7.90
CA GLU A 68 12.86 0.56 -9.07
C GLU A 68 13.42 1.31 -10.29
N GLU A 69 12.99 2.55 -10.51
CA GLU A 69 13.51 3.42 -11.59
C GLU A 69 14.99 3.76 -11.39
N PHE A 70 15.41 4.16 -10.18
CA PHE A 70 16.81 4.41 -9.87
C PHE A 70 17.68 3.16 -10.09
N GLN A 71 17.23 2.00 -9.60
CA GLN A 71 17.91 0.72 -9.79
C GLN A 71 18.02 0.37 -11.28
N SER A 72 16.98 0.64 -12.08
CA SER A 72 17.01 0.41 -13.53
C SER A 72 18.03 1.29 -14.27
N HIS A 73 18.39 2.44 -13.70
CA HIS A 73 19.45 3.32 -14.20
C HIS A 73 20.84 2.99 -13.64
N GLY A 74 20.98 1.88 -12.90
CA GLY A 74 22.25 1.41 -12.34
C GLY A 74 22.69 2.12 -11.06
N VAL A 75 21.78 2.83 -10.39
CA VAL A 75 22.06 3.41 -9.06
C VAL A 75 22.11 2.27 -8.03
N SER A 76 23.17 2.25 -7.22
CA SER A 76 23.38 1.22 -6.19
C SER A 76 22.33 1.32 -5.09
N GLU A 77 21.97 0.19 -4.48
CA GLU A 77 20.97 0.16 -3.40
C GLU A 77 21.42 0.95 -2.15
N ASP A 78 22.73 1.08 -1.94
CA ASP A 78 23.32 1.87 -0.86
C ASP A 78 23.41 3.39 -1.16
N ASP A 79 22.98 3.83 -2.34
CA ASP A 79 22.98 5.25 -2.70
C ASP A 79 22.04 6.06 -1.80
N ASP A 80 22.44 7.27 -1.42
CA ASP A 80 21.67 8.18 -0.56
C ASP A 80 20.24 8.44 -1.10
N SER A 81 20.07 8.41 -2.43
CA SER A 81 18.77 8.60 -3.08
C SER A 81 17.82 7.42 -2.80
N ILE A 82 18.33 6.19 -2.89
CA ILE A 82 17.52 4.97 -2.65
C ILE A 82 17.30 4.78 -1.15
N THR A 83 18.35 4.89 -0.35
CA THR A 83 18.26 4.72 1.12
C THR A 83 17.34 5.77 1.75
N GLY A 84 17.32 7.00 1.23
CA GLY A 84 16.36 8.03 1.62
C GLY A 84 14.91 7.62 1.36
N LEU A 85 14.60 7.10 0.18
CA LEU A 85 13.26 6.60 -0.17
C LEU A 85 12.86 5.39 0.67
N GLN A 86 13.78 4.45 0.92
CA GLN A 86 13.54 3.30 1.79
C GLN A 86 13.22 3.75 3.23
N ALA A 87 13.94 4.75 3.74
CA ALA A 87 13.69 5.30 5.05
C ALA A 87 12.33 6.02 5.14
N GLU A 88 11.90 6.73 4.09
CA GLU A 88 10.54 7.29 4.02
C GLU A 88 9.46 6.20 4.04
N ILE A 89 9.66 5.10 3.31
CA ILE A 89 8.74 3.96 3.32
C ILE A 89 8.64 3.36 4.72
N ALA A 90 9.77 3.13 5.38
CA ALA A 90 9.80 2.57 6.73
C ALA A 90 9.08 3.46 7.77
N VAL A 91 9.19 4.79 7.63
CA VAL A 91 8.42 5.73 8.46
C VAL A 91 6.92 5.55 8.26
N LEU A 92 6.47 5.28 7.03
CA LEU A 92 5.05 5.26 6.67
C LEU A 92 4.36 3.90 6.89
N ASP A 93 5.11 2.82 7.06
CA ASP A 93 4.61 1.46 7.29
C ASP A 93 3.49 1.36 8.35
N PRO A 94 3.53 2.06 9.51
CA PRO A 94 2.46 1.99 10.51
C PRO A 94 1.08 2.46 10.02
N TRP A 95 1.05 3.31 8.98
CA TRP A 95 -0.18 3.83 8.38
C TRP A 95 -0.57 3.14 7.08
N LEU A 96 0.19 2.13 6.67
CA LEU A 96 -0.26 1.24 5.60
C LEU A 96 -1.45 0.41 6.11
N PRO A 97 -2.37 0.02 5.22
CA PRO A 97 -3.30 -1.03 5.55
C PRO A 97 -2.49 -2.31 5.82
N GLN A 98 -2.79 -3.00 6.91
CA GLN A 98 -2.14 -4.27 7.22
C GLN A 98 -2.46 -5.26 6.11
N LEU A 99 -1.43 -5.64 5.36
CA LEU A 99 -1.55 -6.71 4.39
C LEU A 99 -1.68 -8.02 5.16
N LEU A 100 -2.66 -8.81 4.79
CA LEU A 100 -2.80 -10.17 5.22
C LEU A 100 -1.56 -10.96 4.78
N GLY A 101 -1.07 -11.81 5.67
CA GLY A 101 0.07 -12.67 5.38
C GLY A 101 -0.25 -13.70 4.29
N ALA A 102 0.75 -14.48 3.88
CA ALA A 102 0.60 -15.50 2.84
C ALA A 102 -0.50 -16.53 3.14
N GLU A 103 -0.61 -17.02 4.38
CA GLU A 103 -1.63 -18.00 4.74
C GLU A 103 -3.05 -17.42 4.68
N GLN A 104 -3.24 -16.21 5.21
CA GLN A 104 -4.54 -15.54 5.22
C GLN A 104 -4.97 -15.15 3.79
N THR A 105 -4.01 -14.72 2.97
CA THR A 105 -4.25 -14.44 1.55
C THR A 105 -4.59 -15.71 0.78
N ALA A 106 -3.92 -16.84 1.07
CA ALA A 106 -4.22 -18.12 0.46
C ALA A 106 -5.64 -18.58 0.81
N ALA A 107 -6.06 -18.47 2.07
CA ALA A 107 -7.41 -18.81 2.50
C ALA A 107 -8.49 -18.00 1.75
N ILE A 108 -8.25 -16.70 1.51
CA ILE A 108 -9.16 -15.85 0.71
C ILE A 108 -9.20 -16.33 -0.74
N VAL A 109 -8.05 -16.62 -1.35
CA VAL A 109 -7.99 -17.10 -2.73
C VAL A 109 -8.74 -18.44 -2.86
N ASP A 110 -8.52 -19.37 -1.94
CA ASP A 110 -9.17 -20.68 -1.93
C ASP A 110 -10.70 -20.55 -1.75
N ALA A 111 -11.13 -19.65 -0.85
CA ALA A 111 -12.56 -19.36 -0.65
C ALA A 111 -13.21 -18.78 -1.93
N VAL A 112 -12.59 -17.78 -2.56
CA VAL A 112 -13.10 -17.17 -3.80
C VAL A 112 -13.16 -18.18 -4.96
N ILE A 113 -12.17 -19.06 -5.06
CA ILE A 113 -12.16 -20.14 -6.07
C ILE A 113 -13.32 -21.11 -5.83
N ALA A 114 -13.51 -21.55 -4.59
CA ALA A 114 -14.56 -22.49 -4.21
C ALA A 114 -15.97 -21.89 -4.38
N GLU A 115 -16.19 -20.68 -3.88
CA GLU A 115 -17.48 -19.99 -3.90
C GLU A 115 -17.98 -19.71 -5.33
N HIS A 116 -17.04 -19.38 -6.23
CA HIS A 116 -17.38 -19.03 -7.61
C HIS A 116 -17.09 -20.14 -8.64
N GLY A 117 -16.68 -21.33 -8.18
CA GLY A 117 -16.36 -22.46 -9.05
C GLY A 117 -15.31 -22.13 -10.11
N LEU A 118 -14.29 -21.35 -9.75
CA LEU A 118 -13.26 -20.92 -10.69
C LEU A 118 -12.33 -22.10 -11.02
N ALA A 119 -12.16 -22.41 -12.30
CA ALA A 119 -11.27 -23.47 -12.74
C ALA A 119 -10.52 -23.10 -14.03
N GLY A 120 -9.23 -23.42 -14.07
CA GLY A 120 -8.37 -23.24 -15.23
C GLY A 120 -7.83 -21.81 -15.43
N PRO A 121 -6.81 -21.67 -16.28
CA PRO A 121 -6.06 -20.42 -16.48
C PRO A 121 -6.93 -19.25 -16.98
N LYS A 122 -8.03 -19.53 -17.69
CA LYS A 122 -8.96 -18.52 -18.21
C LYS A 122 -9.68 -17.75 -17.10
N MET A 123 -9.79 -18.32 -15.90
CA MET A 123 -10.51 -17.73 -14.78
C MET A 123 -9.66 -16.77 -13.94
N MET A 124 -8.36 -16.66 -14.24
CA MET A 124 -7.43 -15.87 -13.45
C MET A 124 -7.81 -14.37 -13.39
N GLY A 125 -8.22 -13.77 -14.50
CA GLY A 125 -8.68 -12.39 -14.53
C GLY A 125 -9.93 -12.15 -13.69
N ARG A 126 -10.87 -13.12 -13.72
CA ARG A 126 -12.10 -13.07 -12.93
C ARG A 126 -11.81 -13.23 -11.43
N GLY A 127 -10.98 -14.21 -11.06
CA GLY A 127 -10.60 -14.43 -9.67
C GLY A 127 -9.88 -13.22 -9.07
N MET A 128 -8.93 -12.63 -9.81
CA MET A 128 -8.23 -11.41 -9.40
C MET A 128 -9.23 -10.27 -9.13
N GLY A 129 -10.20 -10.09 -10.02
CA GLY A 129 -11.25 -9.09 -9.87
C GLY A 129 -12.12 -9.30 -8.63
N LEU A 130 -12.46 -10.55 -8.30
CA LEU A 130 -13.27 -10.90 -7.14
C LEU A 130 -12.52 -10.65 -5.83
N VAL A 131 -11.28 -11.13 -5.69
CA VAL A 131 -10.47 -10.88 -4.50
C VAL A 131 -10.24 -9.37 -4.30
N MET A 132 -9.89 -8.66 -5.37
CA MET A 132 -9.62 -7.22 -5.32
C MET A 132 -10.88 -6.37 -5.15
N LYS A 133 -12.08 -6.92 -5.29
CA LYS A 133 -13.31 -6.18 -5.02
C LYS A 133 -13.49 -5.97 -3.52
N ASP A 134 -13.28 -7.03 -2.74
CA ASP A 134 -13.65 -7.07 -1.32
C ASP A 134 -12.43 -6.95 -0.38
N HIS A 135 -11.23 -7.28 -0.86
CA HIS A 135 -10.00 -7.27 -0.06
C HIS A 135 -8.96 -6.24 -0.53
N LYS A 136 -9.35 -5.28 -1.38
CA LYS A 136 -8.43 -4.27 -1.90
C LYS A 136 -7.69 -3.54 -0.77
N GLY A 137 -6.37 -3.53 -0.84
CA GLY A 137 -5.52 -2.88 0.16
C GLY A 137 -5.31 -3.69 1.42
N SER A 138 -6.03 -4.80 1.62
CA SER A 138 -5.75 -5.77 2.69
C SER A 138 -4.96 -6.98 2.19
N VAL A 139 -4.79 -7.16 0.88
CA VAL A 139 -4.00 -8.25 0.29
C VAL A 139 -2.99 -7.69 -0.71
N ASP A 140 -1.81 -8.33 -0.79
CA ASP A 140 -0.82 -7.99 -1.81
C ASP A 140 -1.25 -8.55 -3.17
N ALA A 141 -1.33 -7.68 -4.19
CA ALA A 141 -1.81 -8.09 -5.51
C ALA A 141 -0.86 -9.05 -6.24
N GLY A 142 0.45 -8.95 -5.99
CA GLY A 142 1.42 -9.89 -6.52
C GLY A 142 1.25 -11.28 -5.91
N LEU A 143 1.06 -11.33 -4.59
CA LEU A 143 0.81 -12.55 -3.83
C LEU A 143 -0.51 -13.22 -4.23
N VAL A 144 -1.59 -12.45 -4.35
CA VAL A 144 -2.89 -12.96 -4.87
C VAL A 144 -2.71 -13.54 -6.26
N LYS A 145 -2.03 -12.81 -7.16
CA LYS A 145 -1.76 -13.28 -8.53
C LYS A 145 -1.00 -14.61 -8.51
N ARG A 146 0.08 -14.71 -7.72
CA ARG A 146 0.89 -15.93 -7.62
C ARG A 146 0.06 -17.10 -7.08
N LEU A 147 -0.61 -16.93 -5.95
CA LEU A 147 -1.43 -17.98 -5.33
C LEU A 147 -2.55 -18.44 -6.25
N MET A 148 -3.22 -17.50 -6.92
CA MET A 148 -4.30 -17.83 -7.84
C MET A 148 -3.79 -18.57 -9.09
N GLN A 149 -2.58 -18.27 -9.55
CA GLN A 149 -1.92 -19.03 -10.61
C GLN A 149 -1.63 -20.46 -10.16
N GLU A 150 -1.06 -20.61 -8.96
CA GLU A 150 -0.76 -21.92 -8.36
C GLU A 150 -2.02 -22.79 -8.22
N ARG A 151 -3.18 -22.20 -7.88
CA ARG A 151 -4.45 -22.94 -7.70
C ARG A 151 -5.21 -23.25 -8.99
N LEU A 152 -5.09 -22.41 -10.02
CA LEU A 152 -5.90 -22.53 -11.25
C LEU A 152 -5.15 -23.16 -12.43
N VAL A 153 -3.82 -23.16 -12.38
CA VAL A 153 -2.96 -23.68 -13.47
C VAL A 153 -2.14 -24.90 -13.00
N GLY A 154 -1.97 -25.05 -11.69
CA GLY A 154 -1.36 -26.22 -11.05
C GLY A 154 -2.21 -27.47 -11.18
#